data_AF-A0A3A9SJ41-F1
#
_entry.id   AF-A0A3A9SJ41-F1
#
_cell.length_a   1.000
_cell.length_b   1.000
_cell.length_c   1.000
_cell.angle_alpha   90.00
_cell.angle_beta   90.00
_cell.angle_gamma   90.00
#
_symmetry.space_group_name_H-M   'P 1'
#
loop_
_entity.id
_entity.type
_entity.pdbx_description
1 polymer ?
#
loop_
_entity_poly.entity_id
_entity_poly.type
_entity_poly.pdbx_seq_one_letter_code
_entity_poly.pdbx_strand_id
1 'polypeptide(L)'
;MMDCNTAQKLIPEFLDDDMDNQELSDFLAHIDSCPECKEELTIQFLVKVGMQRLEDGNTFNLSSELENLLNDSKKKLSARRYLVLISFGLEVAVAAMLAVCLLLLVAL
;
A
#
# COMPACT_ATOMS: atom_id res chain seq x y z
N MET A 1 -17.44 -33.61 -15.11
CA MET A 1 -16.05 -33.83 -15.55
C MET A 1 -15.78 -32.77 -16.61
N MET A 2 -14.99 -31.78 -16.24
CA MET A 2 -14.62 -30.67 -17.11
C MET A 2 -13.78 -31.18 -18.29
N ASP A 3 -13.90 -30.57 -19.45
CA ASP A 3 -13.10 -30.91 -20.63
C ASP A 3 -11.86 -30.03 -20.73
N CYS A 4 -10.86 -30.49 -21.49
CA CYS A 4 -9.60 -29.75 -21.65
C CYS A 4 -9.80 -28.39 -22.33
N ASN A 5 -10.80 -28.24 -23.21
CA ASN A 5 -11.06 -26.99 -23.91
C ASN A 5 -11.56 -25.90 -22.96
N THR A 6 -12.48 -26.26 -22.05
CA THR A 6 -12.98 -25.33 -21.04
C THR A 6 -11.89 -25.06 -20.01
N ALA A 7 -11.13 -26.08 -19.58
CA ALA A 7 -10.03 -25.89 -18.66
C ALA A 7 -8.99 -24.90 -19.20
N GLN A 8 -8.57 -25.04 -20.46
CA GLN A 8 -7.60 -24.12 -21.09
C GLN A 8 -8.11 -22.67 -21.17
N LYS A 9 -9.42 -22.47 -21.37
CA LYS A 9 -10.02 -21.12 -21.40
C LYS A 9 -10.09 -20.47 -20.03
N LEU A 10 -10.22 -21.26 -18.96
CA LEU A 10 -10.25 -20.77 -17.59
C LEU A 10 -8.85 -20.53 -16.99
N ILE A 11 -7.76 -20.92 -17.67
CA ILE A 11 -6.39 -20.69 -17.16
C ILE A 11 -6.12 -19.21 -16.84
N PRO A 12 -6.42 -18.24 -17.74
CA PRO A 12 -6.22 -16.83 -17.43
C PRO A 12 -7.07 -16.36 -16.23
N GLU A 13 -8.35 -16.74 -16.19
CA GLU A 13 -9.28 -16.39 -15.10
C GLU A 13 -8.81 -16.96 -13.75
N PHE A 14 -8.29 -18.19 -13.74
CA PHE A 14 -7.63 -18.78 -12.57
C PHE A 14 -6.39 -17.99 -12.14
N LEU A 15 -5.55 -17.59 -13.10
CA LEU A 15 -4.34 -16.82 -12.81
C LEU A 15 -4.67 -15.39 -12.32
N ASP A 16 -5.83 -14.85 -12.67
CA ASP A 16 -6.34 -13.53 -12.28
C ASP A 16 -7.23 -13.55 -11.03
N ASP A 17 -7.46 -14.74 -10.43
CA ASP A 17 -8.31 -14.95 -9.24
C ASP A 17 -9.79 -14.53 -9.46
N ASP A 18 -10.32 -14.72 -10.67
CA ASP A 18 -11.65 -14.28 -11.11
C ASP A 18 -12.65 -15.44 -11.32
N MET A 19 -12.38 -16.61 -10.74
CA MET A 19 -13.28 -17.77 -10.84
C MET A 19 -14.15 -17.93 -9.59
N ASP A 20 -15.38 -18.41 -9.79
CA ASP A 20 -16.24 -18.75 -8.66
C ASP A 20 -15.76 -20.05 -7.95
N ASN A 21 -16.23 -20.29 -6.72
CA ASN A 21 -15.77 -21.43 -5.92
C ASN A 21 -16.11 -22.80 -6.55
N GLN A 22 -17.19 -22.86 -7.36
CA GLN A 22 -17.64 -24.10 -7.96
C GLN A 22 -16.78 -24.46 -9.19
N GLU A 23 -16.56 -23.49 -10.08
CA GLU A 23 -15.70 -23.60 -11.25
C GLU A 23 -14.25 -23.82 -10.84
N LEU A 24 -13.77 -23.16 -9.79
CA LEU A 24 -12.43 -23.41 -9.25
C LEU A 24 -12.25 -24.86 -8.80
N SER A 25 -13.24 -25.43 -8.09
CA SER A 25 -13.16 -26.82 -7.64
C SER A 25 -13.11 -27.80 -8.81
N ASP A 26 -13.93 -27.59 -9.83
CA ASP A 26 -13.98 -28.43 -11.03
C ASP A 26 -12.72 -28.30 -11.88
N PHE A 27 -12.17 -27.07 -11.98
CA PHE A 27 -10.91 -26.76 -12.64
C PHE A 27 -9.73 -27.46 -11.97
N LEU A 28 -9.60 -27.35 -10.64
CA LEU A 28 -8.53 -28.00 -9.88
C LEU A 28 -8.57 -29.52 -10.03
N ALA A 29 -9.76 -30.12 -9.94
CA ALA A 29 -9.94 -31.56 -10.14
C ALA A 29 -9.51 -32.00 -11.56
N HIS A 30 -9.77 -31.17 -12.58
CA HIS A 30 -9.32 -31.45 -13.94
C HIS A 30 -7.78 -31.35 -14.07
N ILE A 31 -7.17 -30.28 -13.57
CA ILE A 31 -5.72 -30.04 -13.63
C ILE A 31 -4.93 -31.14 -12.92
N ASP A 32 -5.44 -31.67 -11.80
CA ASP A 32 -4.79 -32.78 -11.09
C ASP A 32 -4.84 -34.09 -11.88
N SER A 33 -5.88 -34.31 -12.68
CA SER A 33 -6.07 -35.52 -13.49
C SER A 33 -5.47 -35.44 -14.90
N CYS A 34 -5.25 -34.23 -15.43
CA CYS A 34 -4.84 -34.00 -16.81
C CYS A 34 -3.45 -33.34 -16.88
N PRO A 35 -2.38 -34.08 -17.22
CA PRO A 35 -1.03 -33.54 -17.28
C PRO A 35 -0.86 -32.48 -18.38
N GLU A 36 -1.57 -32.61 -19.50
CA GLU A 36 -1.49 -31.64 -20.62
C GLU A 36 -2.01 -30.26 -20.20
N CYS A 37 -3.17 -30.19 -19.54
CA CYS A 37 -3.73 -28.93 -19.05
C CYS A 37 -2.87 -28.32 -17.92
N LYS A 38 -2.20 -29.15 -17.13
CA LYS A 38 -1.23 -28.69 -16.11
C LYS A 38 0.04 -28.10 -16.73
N GLU A 39 0.52 -28.68 -17.82
CA GLU A 39 1.65 -28.14 -18.58
C GLU A 39 1.29 -26.78 -19.18
N GLU A 40 0.13 -26.65 -19.80
CA GLU A 40 -0.37 -25.38 -20.33
C GLU A 40 -0.52 -24.30 -19.24
N LEU A 41 -1.11 -24.65 -18.09
CA LEU A 41 -1.19 -23.75 -16.93
C LEU A 41 0.20 -23.29 -16.47
N THR A 42 1.18 -24.20 -16.45
CA THR A 42 2.56 -23.88 -16.07
C THR A 42 3.20 -22.90 -17.06
N ILE A 43 3.01 -23.12 -18.37
CA ILE A 43 3.52 -22.23 -19.42
C ILE A 43 2.93 -20.82 -19.26
N GLN A 44 1.60 -20.71 -19.14
CA GLN A 44 0.93 -19.41 -19.00
C GLN A 44 1.32 -18.69 -17.70
N PHE A 45 1.49 -19.43 -16.59
CA PHE A 45 2.03 -18.89 -15.35
C PHE A 45 3.45 -18.33 -15.54
N LEU A 46 4.34 -19.08 -16.21
CA LEU A 46 5.71 -18.62 -16.49
C LEU A 46 5.75 -17.39 -17.40
N VAL A 47 4.86 -17.31 -18.41
CA VAL A 47 4.75 -16.12 -19.26
C VAL A 47 4.27 -14.92 -18.45
N LYS A 48 3.21 -15.09 -17.63
CA LYS A 48 2.68 -14.01 -16.78
C LYS A 48 3.74 -13.49 -15.80
N VAL A 49 4.42 -14.39 -15.08
CA VAL A 49 5.50 -14.01 -14.17
C VAL A 49 6.69 -13.42 -14.93
N GLY A 50 7.05 -13.97 -16.09
CA GLY A 50 8.13 -13.46 -16.94
C GLY A 50 7.84 -12.04 -17.45
N MET A 51 6.61 -11.75 -17.86
CA MET A 51 6.16 -10.43 -18.25
C MET A 51 6.16 -9.46 -17.07
N GLN A 52 5.63 -9.87 -15.91
CA GLN A 52 5.71 -9.07 -14.69
C GLN A 52 7.16 -8.71 -14.35
N ARG A 53 8.11 -9.65 -14.50
CA ARG A 53 9.54 -9.39 -14.26
C ARG A 53 10.17 -8.42 -15.28
N LEU A 54 9.65 -8.35 -16.49
CA LEU A 54 10.12 -7.43 -17.55
C LEU A 54 9.47 -6.05 -17.46
N GLU A 55 8.19 -5.99 -17.09
CA GLU A 55 7.47 -4.76 -16.74
C GLU A 55 8.01 -4.14 -15.45
N ASP A 56 8.40 -4.98 -14.47
CA ASP A 56 9.15 -4.62 -13.26
C ASP A 56 10.62 -4.27 -13.55
N GLY A 57 10.98 -3.97 -14.81
CA GLY A 57 12.33 -3.60 -15.26
C GLY A 57 12.98 -2.41 -14.53
N ASN A 58 12.29 -1.75 -13.58
CA ASN A 58 12.89 -0.86 -12.59
C ASN A 58 11.91 -0.58 -11.43
N THR A 59 12.29 -0.99 -10.22
CA THR A 59 11.76 -0.58 -8.91
C THR A 59 10.28 -0.87 -8.60
N PHE A 60 10.05 -1.97 -7.88
CA PHE A 60 9.05 -1.98 -6.81
C PHE A 60 9.24 -0.68 -6.03
N ASN A 61 8.28 0.25 -6.11
CA ASN A 61 8.43 1.63 -5.63
C ASN A 61 8.41 1.71 -4.09
N LEU A 62 8.82 0.64 -3.41
CA LEU A 62 9.00 0.55 -1.98
C LEU A 62 10.03 1.56 -1.50
N SER A 63 11.02 1.92 -2.31
CA SER A 63 11.96 3.00 -1.96
C SER A 63 11.29 4.36 -1.90
N SER A 64 10.36 4.70 -2.80
CA SER A 64 9.66 5.99 -2.75
C SER A 64 8.54 5.99 -1.69
N GLU A 65 7.86 4.86 -1.48
CA GLU A 65 6.92 4.70 -0.36
C GLU A 65 7.65 4.76 0.99
N LEU A 66 8.80 4.11 1.11
CA LEU A 66 9.65 4.15 2.31
C LEU A 66 10.26 5.54 2.52
N GLU A 67 10.73 6.21 1.46
CA GLU A 67 11.19 7.60 1.56
C GLU A 67 10.06 8.54 1.95
N ASN A 68 8.86 8.37 1.38
CA ASN A 68 7.69 9.15 1.75
C ASN A 68 7.29 8.90 3.22
N LEU A 69 7.27 7.64 3.68
CA LEU A 69 7.03 7.27 5.07
C LEU A 69 8.09 7.84 6.03
N LEU A 70 9.37 7.78 5.66
CA LEU A 70 10.49 8.33 6.44
C LEU A 70 10.43 9.87 6.49
N ASN A 71 10.09 10.51 5.38
CA ASN A 71 10.00 11.96 5.29
C ASN A 71 8.76 12.48 6.04
N ASP A 72 7.63 11.77 5.96
CA ASP A 72 6.42 12.07 6.72
C ASP A 72 6.63 11.86 8.23
N SER A 73 7.38 10.83 8.62
CA SER A 73 7.76 10.59 10.01
C SER A 73 8.71 11.65 10.56
N LYS A 74 9.70 12.11 9.75
CA LYS A 74 10.58 13.23 10.11
C LYS A 74 9.82 14.55 10.26
N LYS A 75 8.86 14.84 9.37
CA LYS A 75 7.99 16.01 9.47
C LYS A 75 7.08 15.96 10.69
N LYS A 76 6.53 14.79 11.04
CA LYS A 76 5.71 14.61 12.26
C LYS A 76 6.51 14.86 13.54
N LEU A 77 7.80 14.51 13.58
CA LEU A 77 8.68 14.76 14.72
C LEU A 77 9.05 16.25 14.87
N SER A 78 9.35 16.95 13.78
CA SER A 78 9.69 18.38 13.84
C SER A 78 8.47 19.26 14.10
N ALA A 79 7.31 18.92 13.54
CA ALA A 79 6.06 19.64 13.76
C ALA A 79 5.63 19.64 15.23
N ARG A 80 5.70 18.49 15.91
CA ARG A 80 5.37 18.41 17.36
C ARG A 80 6.27 19.31 18.19
N ARG A 81 7.56 19.35 17.91
CA ARG A 81 8.51 20.20 18.65
C ARG A 81 8.27 21.69 18.39
N TYR A 82 7.94 22.05 17.16
CA TYR A 82 7.62 23.43 16.77
C TYR A 82 6.29 23.91 17.38
N LEU A 83 5.26 23.06 17.40
CA LEU A 83 3.97 23.37 18.03
C LEU A 83 4.10 23.59 19.54
N VAL A 84 4.91 22.78 20.23
CA VAL A 84 5.17 22.97 21.66
C VAL A 84 5.92 24.29 21.92
N LEU A 85 6.92 24.62 21.10
CA LEU A 85 7.65 25.90 21.18
C LEU A 85 6.74 27.10 20.93
N ILE A 86 5.87 27.04 19.91
CA ILE A 86 4.88 28.09 19.64
C ILE A 86 3.90 28.21 20.80
N SER A 87 3.35 27.10 21.30
CA SER A 87 2.41 27.11 22.42
C SER A 87 3.02 27.79 23.64
N PHE A 88 4.27 27.44 23.99
CA PHE A 88 4.98 28.06 25.09
C PHE A 88 5.26 29.55 24.86
N GLY A 89 5.68 29.94 23.65
CA GLY A 89 5.88 31.34 23.30
C GLY A 89 4.60 32.17 23.38
N LEU A 90 3.46 31.58 23.02
CA LEU A 90 2.16 32.24 23.05
C LEU A 90 1.66 32.43 24.48
N GLU A 91 1.84 31.43 25.35
CA GLU A 91 1.58 31.55 26.79
C GLU A 91 2.41 32.67 27.43
N VAL A 92 3.71 32.74 27.13
CA VAL A 92 4.60 33.80 27.65
C VAL A 92 4.18 35.17 27.13
N ALA A 93 3.81 35.29 25.85
CA ALA A 93 3.36 36.55 25.27
C ALA A 93 2.08 37.07 25.92
N VAL A 94 1.10 36.18 26.17
CA VAL A 94 -0.15 36.54 26.87
C VAL A 94 0.14 36.98 28.31
N ALA A 95 1.01 36.27 29.04
CA ALA A 95 1.40 36.63 30.39
C ALA A 95 2.11 38.00 30.44
N ALA A 96 2.99 38.28 29.48
CA ALA A 96 3.68 39.56 29.37
C ALA A 96 2.70 40.71 29.08
N MET A 97 1.75 40.52 28.17
CA MET A 97 0.72 41.54 27.90
C MET A 97 -0.15 41.81 29.12
N LEU A 98 -0.58 40.77 29.86
CA LEU A 98 -1.32 40.93 31.10
C LEU A 98 -0.53 41.71 32.15
N ALA A 99 0.76 41.42 32.31
CA ALA A 99 1.62 42.13 33.24
C ALA A 99 1.76 43.62 32.89
N VAL A 100 1.93 43.94 31.60
CA VAL A 100 1.98 45.34 31.14
C VAL A 100 0.66 46.07 31.39
N CYS A 101 -0.48 45.43 31.11
CA CYS A 101 -1.80 46.02 31.41
C CYS A 101 -1.97 46.30 32.90
N LEU A 102 -1.57 45.38 33.78
CA LEU A 102 -1.64 45.59 35.23
C LEU A 102 -0.72 46.72 35.69
N LEU A 103 0.50 46.82 35.16
CA LEU A 103 1.43 47.92 35.46
C LEU A 103 0.85 49.27 35.06
N LEU A 104 0.23 49.36 33.88
CA LEU A 104 -0.42 50.59 33.43
C LEU A 104 -1.64 50.96 34.29
N LEU A 105 -2.42 49.98 34.74
CA LEU A 105 -3.55 50.21 35.65
C LEU A 105 -3.13 50.71 37.03
N VAL A 106 -1.98 50.25 37.55
CA VAL A 106 -1.46 50.69 38.85
C VAL A 106 -0.77 52.06 38.74
N ALA A 107 -0.23 52.39 37.57
CA ALA A 107 0.45 53.66 37.31
C ALA A 107 -0.50 54.83 36.95
N LEU A 108 -1.77 54.54 36.63
CA LEU A 108 -2.83 55.51 36.36
C LEU A 108 -3.61 55.85 37.64
#